data_AF-A0A9D3Z2Y8-F1
#
_entry.id   AF-A0A9D3Z2Y8-F1
#
_cell.length_a   1.000
_cell.length_b   1.000
_cell.length_c   1.000
_cell.angle_alpha   90.00
_cell.angle_beta   90.00
_cell.angle_gamma   90.00
#
_symmetry.space_group_name_H-M   'P 1'
#
loop_
_entity.id
_entity.type
_entity.pdbx_description
1 polymer ?
#
loop_
_entity_poly.entity_id
_entity_poly.type
_entity_poly.pdbx_seq_one_letter_code
_entity_poly.pdbx_strand_id
1 'polypeptide(L)' 'MDEWDDLENFHNKVAVKGLSTRRFDNFQFVNYHKITHEAKNIDVALALAALMEIPDQYKFIKENVLVNL' A
#
# COMPACT_ATOMS: atom_id res chain seq x y z
N MET A 1 -2.61 -2.05 -21.97
CA MET A 1 -2.17 -1.82 -20.58
C MET A 1 -3.28 -2.42 -19.75
N ASP A 2 -3.00 -3.48 -19.01
CA ASP A 2 -4.04 -4.15 -18.23
C ASP A 2 -4.44 -3.25 -17.05
N GLU A 3 -5.71 -3.22 -16.66
CA GLU A 3 -6.23 -2.32 -15.60
C GLU A 3 -5.43 -2.44 -14.28
N TRP A 4 -4.85 -3.62 -14.02
CA TRP A 4 -4.02 -3.90 -12.85
C TRP A 4 -2.64 -3.24 -12.92
N ASP A 5 -2.06 -3.12 -14.13
CA ASP A 5 -0.80 -2.42 -14.35
C ASP A 5 -0.96 -0.92 -14.10
N ASP A 6 -2.12 -0.35 -14.46
CA ASP A 6 -2.41 1.06 -14.22
C ASP A 6 -2.53 1.38 -12.73
N LEU A 7 -3.14 0.48 -11.95
CA LEU A 7 -3.26 0.62 -10.50
C LEU A 7 -1.93 0.40 -9.77
N GLU A 8 -1.11 -0.53 -10.24
CA GLU A 8 0.26 -0.72 -9.73
C GLU A 8 1.13 0.50 -10.06
N ASN A 9 1.02 1.05 -11.26
CA ASN A 9 1.68 2.29 -11.64
C ASN A 9 1.18 3.50 -10.84
N PHE A 10 -0.11 3.56 -10.51
CA PHE A 10 -0.67 4.59 -9.64
C PHE A 10 -0.09 4.47 -8.23
N HIS A 11 -0.10 3.27 -7.64
CA HIS A 11 0.53 3.01 -6.33
C HIS A 11 2.00 3.43 -6.35
N ASN A 12 2.80 3.02 -7.35
CA ASN A 12 4.21 3.41 -7.44
C ASN A 12 4.41 4.93 -7.55
N LYS A 13 3.60 5.60 -8.37
CA LYS A 13 3.63 7.08 -8.47
C LYS A 13 3.25 7.74 -7.16
N VAL A 14 2.32 7.17 -6.41
CA VAL A 14 1.84 7.68 -5.13
C VAL A 14 2.86 7.37 -4.01
N ALA A 15 3.52 6.22 -4.03
CA ALA A 15 4.55 5.83 -3.07
C ALA A 15 5.84 6.66 -3.19
N VAL A 16 6.17 7.14 -4.40
CA VAL A 16 7.29 8.06 -4.60
C VAL A 16 7.01 9.36 -3.85
N LYS A 17 7.82 9.63 -2.82
CA LYS A 17 7.86 10.82 -1.93
C LYS A 17 7.85 12.20 -2.61
N GLY A 18 7.79 12.27 -3.95
CA GLY A 18 7.81 13.50 -4.75
C GLY A 18 6.50 13.87 -5.44
N LEU A 19 5.47 13.00 -5.44
CA LEU A 19 4.20 13.28 -6.13
C LEU A 19 3.14 13.85 -5.17
N SER A 20 3.18 15.19 -5.11
CA SER A 20 2.13 16.15 -4.75
C SER A 20 1.39 15.94 -3.42
N THR A 21 1.56 16.91 -2.51
CA THR A 21 0.75 17.20 -1.31
C THR A 21 0.67 16.15 -0.18
N ARG A 22 0.98 14.88 -0.42
CA ARG A 22 0.89 13.84 0.61
C ARG A 22 2.13 13.84 1.50
N ARG A 23 1.92 13.77 2.81
CA ARG A 23 2.97 13.86 3.84
C ARG A 23 3.72 12.54 4.05
N PHE A 24 3.12 11.42 3.66
CA PHE A 24 3.65 10.07 3.77
C PHE A 24 2.94 9.16 2.76
N ASP A 25 3.47 7.95 2.56
CA ASP A 25 2.79 6.94 1.78
C ASP A 25 1.60 6.39 2.56
N ASN A 26 0.41 6.55 2.02
CA ASN A 26 -0.85 6.24 2.69
C ASN A 26 -1.77 5.38 1.82
N PHE A 27 -1.23 4.75 0.76
CA PHE A 27 -2.02 3.97 -0.17
C PHE A 27 -1.22 2.78 -0.74
N GLN A 28 -1.59 1.58 -0.30
CA GLN A 28 -1.12 0.32 -0.88
C GLN A 28 -2.15 -0.23 -1.86
N PHE A 29 -1.70 -0.61 -3.05
CA PHE A 29 -2.50 -1.42 -3.96
C PHE A 29 -2.23 -2.92 -3.77
N VAL A 30 -3.28 -3.75 -3.82
CA VAL A 30 -3.18 -5.20 -3.70
C VAL A 30 -3.89 -5.87 -4.89
N ASN A 31 -3.12 -6.58 -5.73
CA ASN A 31 -3.70 -7.33 -6.85
C ASN A 31 -4.28 -8.67 -6.35
N TYR A 32 -5.57 -8.63 -6.00
CA TYR A 32 -6.30 -9.79 -5.47
C TYR A 32 -6.25 -10.99 -6.43
N HIS A 33 -6.57 -10.79 -7.71
CA HIS A 33 -6.64 -11.89 -8.67
C HIS A 33 -5.29 -12.59 -8.84
N LYS A 34 -4.21 -11.82 -8.95
CA LYS A 34 -2.85 -12.36 -9.02
C LYS A 34 -2.52 -13.21 -7.80
N ILE A 35 -2.78 -12.69 -6.60
CA ILE A 35 -2.50 -13.41 -5.34
C ILE A 35 -3.32 -14.69 -5.25
N THR A 36 -4.62 -14.63 -5.53
CA THR A 36 -5.48 -15.82 -5.46
C THR A 36 -5.14 -16.89 -6.51
N HIS A 37 -4.55 -16.49 -7.63
CA HIS A 37 -4.12 -17.41 -8.69
C HIS A 37 -2.76 -18.06 -8.40
N GLU A 38 -1.84 -17.34 -7.76
CA GLU A 38 -0.44 -17.78 -7.58
C GLU A 38 -0.14 -18.37 -6.19
N ALA A 39 -0.87 -17.98 -5.14
CA ALA A 39 -0.54 -18.32 -3.76
C ALA A 39 -1.05 -19.71 -3.35
N LYS A 40 -0.19 -20.48 -2.66
CA LYS A 40 -0.59 -21.75 -2.01
C LYS A 40 -1.48 -21.56 -0.79
N ASN A 41 -1.27 -20.47 -0.06
CA ASN A 41 -2.09 -20.08 1.09
C ASN A 41 -2.59 -18.65 0.87
N ILE A 42 -3.79 -18.56 0.29
CA ILE A 42 -4.36 -17.31 -0.20
C ILE A 42 -4.59 -16.32 0.93
N ASP A 43 -5.18 -16.77 2.06
CA ASP A 43 -5.51 -15.89 3.18
C ASP A 43 -4.26 -15.24 3.77
N VAL A 44 -3.19 -16.02 3.95
CA VAL A 44 -1.92 -15.51 4.48
C VAL A 44 -1.27 -14.56 3.48
N ALA A 45 -1.25 -14.91 2.19
CA ALA A 45 -0.64 -14.08 1.16
C ALA A 45 -1.39 -12.74 0.99
N LEU A 46 -2.72 -12.78 1.03
CA LEU A 46 -3.55 -11.59 0.92
C LEU A 46 -3.42 -10.71 2.17
N ALA A 47 -3.44 -11.29 3.37
CA ALA A 47 -3.25 -10.55 4.61
C ALA A 47 -1.86 -9.89 4.65
N LEU A 48 -0.81 -10.62 4.24
CA LEU A 48 0.55 -10.06 4.18
C LEU A 48 0.62 -8.88 3.20
N ALA A 49 0.09 -9.04 1.98
CA ALA A 49 0.10 -7.99 0.97
C ALA A 49 -0.69 -6.75 1.42
N ALA A 50 -1.85 -6.94 2.05
CA ALA A 50 -2.69 -5.86 2.54
C ALA A 50 -2.08 -5.11 3.74
N LEU A 51 -1.26 -5.79 4.55
CA LEU A 51 -0.70 -5.23 5.78
C LEU A 51 0.75 -4.75 5.64
N MET A 52 1.42 -4.94 4.49
CA MET A 52 2.84 -4.63 4.30
C MET A 52 3.24 -3.22 4.72
N GLU A 53 2.43 -2.21 4.40
CA GLU A 53 2.76 -0.81 4.67
C GLU A 53 2.19 -0.28 5.99
N ILE A 54 1.27 -1.02 6.63
CA ILE A 54 0.58 -0.57 7.84
C ILE A 54 1.54 -0.23 8.99
N PRO A 55 2.64 -0.98 9.25
CA PRO A 55 3.58 -0.63 10.30
C PRO A 55 4.20 0.77 10.13
N ASP A 56 4.64 1.11 8.92
CA ASP A 56 5.29 2.39 8.63
C ASP A 56 4.25 3.53 8.60
N GLN A 57 3.07 3.27 8.03
CA GLN A 57 1.94 4.21 8.04
C GLN A 57 1.53 4.57 9.48
N TYR A 58 1.37 3.57 10.34
CA TYR A 58 1.02 3.77 11.75
C TYR A 58 2.09 4.58 12.49
N LYS A 59 3.37 4.24 12.28
CA LYS A 59 4.49 4.97 12.88
C LYS A 59 4.47 6.45 12.47
N PHE A 60 4.31 6.72 11.18
CA PHE A 60 4.26 8.10 10.69
C PHE A 60 3.11 8.89 11.32
N ILE A 61 1.90 8.33 11.33
CA ILE A 61 0.71 8.95 11.92
C ILE A 61 0.94 9.24 13.40
N LYS A 62 1.44 8.25 14.14
CA LYS A 62 1.70 8.38 15.56
C LYS A 62 2.69 9.50 15.87
N GLU A 63 3.74 9.64 15.07
CA GLU A 63 4.83 10.61 15.29
C GLU A 63 4.57 12.01 14.73
N ASN A 64 3.72 12.15 13.70
CA ASN A 64 3.61 13.40 12.92
C ASN A 64 2.19 13.97 12.83
N VAL A 65 1.18 13.20 13.23
CA VAL A 65 -0.24 13.59 13.17
C VAL A 65 -0.83 13.61 14.57
N LEU A 66 -0.64 12.55 15.36
CA LEU A 66 -1.28 12.40 16.67
C LEU A 66 -0.55 13.09 17.83
N VAL A 67 0.72 13.47 17.68
CA VAL A 67 1.51 14.14 18.74
C VAL A 67 1.08 15.61 18.96
N ASN A 68 0.15 16.12 18.15
CA ASN A 68 -0.38 17.49 18.25
C ASN A 68 -1.86 17.53 18.68
N LEU A 69 -2.41 16.44 19.27
CA LEU A 69 -3.76 16.37 19.82
C LEU A 69 -3.78 16.50 21.34
#